data_AF-A0A8B7E1R3-F1
#
_entry.id   AF-A0A8B7E1R3-F1
#
_cell.length_a   1.000
_cell.length_b   1.000
_cell.length_c   1.000
_cell.angle_alpha   90.00
_cell.angle_beta   90.00
_cell.angle_gamma   90.00
#
_symmetry.space_group_name_H-M   'P 1'
#
loop_
_entity.id
_entity.type
_entity.pdbx_description
1 polymer ?
#
loop_
_entity_poly.entity_id
_entity_poly.type
_entity_poly.pdbx_seq_one_letter_code
_entity_poly.pdbx_strand_id
1 'polypeptide(L)'
;MKDGVCSKKYPKDFNANTVAVHNGYPRNRRRDNGLVINIKGHDCANVLINEQVNHDEINTFLDCRYVSAPEALWRIFEYPISHMSHSIIRLKVHLPENQIVYFREGEEQGALDRAAQRDTHLTAWFKLNSEIEGANRYSYVDIPYHFVFDDKHCKWKVRRRGEN
;
A
#
# COMPACT_ATOMS: atom_id res chain seq x y z
N MET A 1 -7.39 -8.42 2.39
CA MET A 1 -8.40 -9.48 2.27
C MET A 1 -7.63 -10.78 2.33
N LYS A 2 -8.01 -11.71 3.19
CA LYS A 2 -7.52 -13.09 3.19
C LYS A 2 -8.78 -13.95 3.09
N ASP A 3 -8.85 -14.85 2.10
CA ASP A 3 -9.99 -15.75 1.88
C ASP A 3 -11.34 -15.01 1.73
N GLY A 4 -11.36 -13.89 1.01
CA GLY A 4 -12.56 -13.06 0.83
C GLY A 4 -12.97 -12.24 2.05
N VAL A 5 -12.30 -12.40 3.20
CA VAL A 5 -12.61 -11.71 4.45
C VAL A 5 -11.53 -10.67 4.79
N CYS A 6 -11.94 -9.51 5.30
CA CYS A 6 -10.98 -8.52 5.76
C CYS A 6 -10.26 -9.01 7.02
N SER A 7 -8.92 -9.05 6.99
CA SER A 7 -8.09 -9.46 8.14
C SER A 7 -8.32 -8.62 9.40
N LYS A 8 -8.84 -7.39 9.23
CA LYS A 8 -9.18 -6.47 10.32
C LYS A 8 -10.66 -6.56 10.73
N LYS A 9 -11.40 -7.56 10.24
CA LYS A 9 -12.85 -7.78 10.47
C LYS A 9 -13.69 -6.55 10.11
N TYR A 10 -13.56 -6.09 8.87
CA TYR A 10 -14.45 -5.08 8.28
C TYR A 10 -15.41 -5.74 7.28
N PRO A 11 -16.65 -5.22 7.14
CA PRO A 11 -17.22 -4.15 7.97
C PRO A 11 -17.41 -4.59 9.43
N LYS A 12 -17.35 -3.64 10.37
CA LYS A 12 -17.54 -3.92 11.81
C LYS A 12 -19.03 -4.05 12.09
N ASP A 13 -19.40 -4.95 13.00
CA ASP A 13 -20.78 -5.09 13.46
C ASP A 13 -21.33 -3.77 14.00
N PHE A 14 -22.60 -3.51 13.75
CA PHE A 14 -23.30 -2.36 14.31
C PHE A 14 -23.39 -2.46 15.83
N ASN A 15 -23.37 -1.30 16.50
CA ASN A 15 -23.44 -1.25 17.95
C ASN A 15 -24.22 -0.02 18.40
N ALA A 16 -25.31 -0.21 19.14
CA ALA A 16 -26.16 0.89 19.56
C ALA A 16 -25.49 1.85 20.56
N ASN A 17 -24.51 1.36 21.34
CA ASN A 17 -23.84 2.11 22.40
C ASN A 17 -22.33 1.82 22.44
N THR A 18 -21.53 2.72 23.02
CA THR A 18 -20.10 2.45 23.24
C THR A 18 -19.94 1.51 24.42
N VAL A 19 -19.32 0.35 24.21
CA VAL A 19 -19.13 -0.69 25.23
C VAL A 19 -17.65 -0.90 25.50
N ALA A 20 -17.23 -0.77 26.76
CA ALA A 20 -15.89 -1.16 27.17
C ALA A 20 -15.77 -2.69 27.10
N VAL A 21 -14.72 -3.18 26.44
CA VAL A 21 -14.48 -4.63 26.26
C VAL A 21 -13.18 -5.00 26.95
N HIS A 22 -13.09 -6.23 27.46
CA HIS A 22 -11.96 -6.76 28.22
C HIS A 22 -10.59 -6.58 27.53
N ASN A 23 -10.56 -6.48 26.19
CA ASN A 23 -9.33 -6.29 25.42
C ASN A 23 -8.82 -4.84 25.36
N GLY A 24 -9.27 -3.95 26.25
CA GLY A 24 -8.75 -2.58 26.40
C GLY A 24 -9.17 -1.57 25.32
N TYR A 25 -9.78 -2.02 24.22
CA TYR A 25 -10.32 -1.14 23.18
C TYR A 25 -11.86 -1.08 23.27
N PRO A 26 -12.46 0.11 23.49
CA PRO A 26 -13.91 0.23 23.52
C PRO A 26 -14.52 -0.03 22.14
N ARG A 27 -15.61 -0.80 22.11
CA ARG A 27 -16.44 -0.95 20.91
C ARG A 27 -17.37 0.26 20.81
N ASN A 28 -16.98 1.22 19.99
CA ASN A 28 -17.75 2.45 19.78
C ASN A 28 -19.12 2.21 19.15
N ARG A 29 -20.09 3.07 19.49
CA ARG A 29 -21.41 3.13 18.86
C ARG A 29 -21.30 3.30 17.33
N ARG A 30 -22.00 2.46 16.57
CA ARG A 30 -22.18 2.53 15.10
C ARG A 30 -23.67 2.49 14.79
N ARG A 31 -24.19 3.58 14.21
CA ARG A 31 -25.61 3.69 13.81
C ARG A 31 -25.83 2.86 12.54
N ASP A 32 -26.94 2.12 12.51
CA ASP A 32 -27.37 1.37 11.35
C ASP A 32 -28.36 2.23 10.55
N ASN A 33 -27.84 2.87 9.49
CA ASN A 33 -28.62 3.69 8.56
C ASN A 33 -28.64 3.06 7.15
N GLY A 34 -28.33 1.76 7.02
CA GLY A 34 -28.31 1.04 5.75
C GLY A 34 -27.15 1.40 4.80
N LEU A 35 -26.28 2.34 5.18
CA LEU A 35 -25.13 2.76 4.38
C LEU A 35 -23.90 1.91 4.68
N VAL A 36 -23.45 1.13 3.68
CA VAL A 36 -22.19 0.38 3.74
C VAL A 36 -21.12 1.13 2.95
N ILE A 37 -20.13 1.69 3.65
CA ILE A 37 -19.02 2.44 3.03
C ILE A 37 -17.74 1.62 3.13
N ASN A 38 -17.12 1.33 1.99
CA ASN A 38 -15.87 0.58 1.92
C ASN A 38 -14.68 1.54 1.92
N ILE A 39 -14.08 1.78 3.10
CA ILE A 39 -12.99 2.76 3.23
C ILE A 39 -11.62 2.08 3.16
N LYS A 40 -10.91 2.33 2.05
CA LYS A 40 -9.44 2.29 1.97
C LYS A 40 -8.96 3.51 1.17
N GLY A 41 -8.70 4.61 1.86
CA GLY A 41 -8.26 5.86 1.23
C GLY A 41 -8.49 7.08 2.12
N HIS A 42 -8.29 8.28 1.55
CA HIS A 42 -8.67 9.56 2.18
C HIS A 42 -10.17 9.57 2.52
N ASP A 43 -10.60 10.47 3.41
CA ASP A 43 -12.01 10.61 3.78
C ASP A 43 -12.85 10.97 2.54
N CYS A 44 -13.51 9.95 1.98
CA CYS A 44 -14.46 10.07 0.88
C CYS A 44 -15.88 9.94 1.42
N ALA A 45 -16.78 10.77 0.90
CA ALA A 45 -18.21 10.74 1.17
C ALA A 45 -18.94 10.50 -0.16
N ASN A 46 -19.80 9.49 -0.17
CA ASN A 46 -20.78 9.31 -1.23
C ASN A 46 -22.01 10.13 -0.88
N VAL A 47 -22.32 11.14 -1.69
CA VAL A 47 -23.48 12.02 -1.51
C VAL A 47 -24.56 11.61 -2.50
N LEU A 48 -25.75 11.30 -2.00
CA LEU A 48 -26.94 11.05 -2.83
C LEU A 48 -27.46 12.41 -3.33
N ILE A 49 -27.53 12.59 -4.65
CA ILE A 49 -28.01 13.84 -5.27
C ILE A 49 -29.46 13.70 -5.71
N ASN A 50 -29.87 12.52 -6.18
CA ASN A 50 -31.22 12.25 -6.66
C ASN A 50 -31.80 11.00 -6.01
N GLU A 51 -33.04 11.10 -5.51
CA GLU A 51 -33.78 9.98 -4.91
C GLU A 51 -34.49 9.11 -5.96
N GLN A 52 -34.54 9.55 -7.22
CA GLN A 52 -35.10 8.78 -8.32
C GLN A 52 -34.14 7.67 -8.71
N VAL A 53 -34.54 6.42 -8.43
CA VAL A 53 -33.84 5.20 -8.82
C VAL A 53 -34.02 4.96 -10.32
N ASN A 54 -33.48 5.86 -11.13
CA ASN A 54 -33.09 5.50 -12.48
C ASN A 54 -31.67 4.92 -12.35
N HIS A 55 -31.38 3.80 -12.99
CA HIS A 55 -30.18 2.97 -12.79
C HIS A 55 -28.88 3.63 -13.32
N ASP A 56 -28.79 4.95 -13.22
CA ASP A 56 -27.68 5.77 -13.64
C ASP A 56 -26.89 6.20 -12.40
N GLU A 57 -25.84 5.44 -12.08
CA GLU A 57 -24.98 5.67 -10.92
C GLU A 57 -24.34 7.06 -10.93
N ILE A 58 -24.08 7.63 -12.12
CA ILE A 58 -23.41 8.93 -12.30
C ILE A 58 -24.34 10.07 -11.89
N ASN A 59 -25.62 10.00 -12.26
CA ASN A 59 -26.62 11.01 -11.89
C ASN A 59 -27.18 10.83 -10.47
N THR A 60 -26.97 9.67 -9.86
CA THR A 60 -27.53 9.32 -8.54
C THR A 60 -26.57 9.64 -7.40
N PHE A 61 -25.27 9.39 -7.60
CA PHE A 61 -24.26 9.50 -6.55
C PHE A 61 -23.08 10.37 -6.96
N LEU A 62 -22.59 11.17 -6.02
CA LEU A 62 -21.34 11.91 -6.16
C LEU A 62 -20.34 11.41 -5.14
N ASP A 63 -19.25 10.81 -5.63
CA ASP A 63 -18.10 10.45 -4.81
C ASP A 63 -17.23 11.70 -4.61
N CYS A 64 -17.31 12.28 -3.41
CA CYS A 64 -16.54 13.46 -3.03
C CYS A 64 -15.45 13.11 -2.04
N ARG A 65 -14.28 13.73 -2.18
CA ARG A 65 -13.26 13.75 -1.14
C ARG A 65 -13.43 14.96 -0.25
N TYR A 66 -13.40 14.78 1.07
CA TYR A 66 -13.30 15.92 1.98
C TYR A 66 -11.94 16.60 1.80
N VAL A 67 -11.97 17.91 1.56
CA VAL A 67 -10.79 18.77 1.49
C VAL A 67 -10.98 19.85 2.56
N SER A 68 -9.99 19.99 3.46
CA SER A 68 -10.06 21.01 4.51
C SER A 68 -10.05 22.43 3.91
N ALA A 69 -10.66 23.41 4.58
CA ALA A 69 -10.67 24.80 4.13
C ALA A 69 -9.28 25.37 3.73
N PRO A 70 -8.20 25.15 4.50
CA PRO A 70 -6.87 25.60 4.09
C PRO A 70 -6.32 24.83 2.87
N GLU A 71 -6.56 23.52 2.74
CA GLU A 71 -6.13 22.75 1.57
C GLU A 71 -6.87 23.18 0.29
N ALA A 72 -8.17 23.50 0.40
CA ALA A 72 -8.97 24.00 -0.70
C ALA A 72 -8.45 25.35 -1.20
N LEU A 73 -8.09 26.26 -0.28
CA LEU A 73 -7.48 27.53 -0.61
C LEU A 73 -6.12 27.35 -1.32
N TRP A 74 -5.31 26.39 -0.85
CA TRP A 74 -4.04 26.02 -1.49
C TRP A 74 -4.22 25.51 -2.91
N ARG A 75 -5.25 24.67 -3.15
CA ARG A 75 -5.62 24.19 -4.47
C ARG A 75 -6.11 25.31 -5.39
N ILE A 76 -6.96 26.20 -4.89
CA ILE A 76 -7.51 27.34 -5.66
C ILE A 76 -6.41 28.29 -6.09
N PHE A 77 -5.42 28.54 -5.24
CA PHE A 77 -4.27 29.38 -5.56
C PHE A 77 -3.12 28.63 -6.24
N GLU A 78 -3.33 27.37 -6.65
CA GLU A 78 -2.33 26.52 -7.33
C GLU A 78 -0.99 26.39 -6.59
N TYR A 79 -1.01 26.53 -5.26
CA TYR A 79 0.20 26.32 -4.47
C TYR A 79 0.59 24.85 -4.47
N PRO A 80 1.89 24.52 -4.49
CA PRO A 80 2.35 23.14 -4.39
C PRO A 80 1.93 22.53 -3.04
N ILE A 81 0.98 21.59 -3.09
CA ILE A 81 0.36 20.96 -1.90
C ILE A 81 1.29 19.93 -1.26
N SER A 82 2.12 19.27 -2.07
CA SER A 82 3.15 18.38 -1.56
C SER A 82 4.35 18.40 -2.50
N HIS A 83 5.53 18.55 -1.94
CA HIS A 83 6.77 18.16 -2.61
C HIS A 83 7.03 16.66 -2.36
N MET A 84 6.04 15.79 -2.59
CA MET A 84 6.36 14.35 -2.70
C MET A 84 6.91 14.11 -4.09
N SER A 85 8.22 14.34 -4.23
CA SER A 85 8.87 14.29 -5.52
C SER A 85 8.80 12.90 -6.14
N HIS A 86 9.04 11.82 -5.38
CA HIS A 86 9.14 10.45 -5.92
C HIS A 86 8.91 9.38 -4.83
N SER A 87 8.59 8.14 -5.22
CA SER A 87 8.56 7.00 -4.29
C SER A 87 9.97 6.69 -3.75
N ILE A 88 10.11 6.62 -2.43
CA ILE A 88 11.39 6.30 -1.77
C ILE A 88 11.47 4.79 -1.56
N ILE A 89 12.54 4.16 -2.06
CA ILE A 89 12.84 2.74 -1.86
C ILE A 89 14.14 2.63 -1.06
N ARG A 90 14.12 1.85 0.03
CA ARG A 90 15.33 1.53 0.79
C ARG A 90 16.02 0.32 0.18
N LEU A 91 17.19 0.53 -0.39
CA LEU A 91 18.06 -0.53 -0.90
C LEU A 91 18.82 -1.17 0.26
N LYS A 92 18.79 -2.51 0.32
CA LYS A 92 19.54 -3.25 1.35
C LYS A 92 21.01 -3.28 0.96
N VAL A 93 21.90 -3.02 1.90
CA VAL A 93 23.36 -3.15 1.75
C VAL A 93 23.88 -4.00 2.90
N HIS A 94 24.66 -5.03 2.58
CA HIS A 94 25.25 -5.93 3.55
C HIS A 94 26.52 -6.58 2.96
N LEU A 95 27.36 -7.12 3.83
CA LEU A 95 28.50 -7.94 3.44
C LEU A 95 28.03 -9.32 2.93
N PRO A 96 28.90 -10.10 2.28
CA PRO A 96 28.60 -11.48 1.91
C PRO A 96 28.13 -12.29 3.12
N GLU A 97 27.03 -13.04 2.96
CA GLU A 97 26.34 -13.83 4.01
C GLU A 97 25.85 -13.08 5.26
N ASN A 98 26.08 -11.77 5.38
CA ASN A 98 25.64 -10.94 6.51
C ASN A 98 24.29 -10.24 6.24
N GLN A 99 23.38 -10.95 5.60
CA GLN A 99 22.03 -10.47 5.33
C GLN A 99 21.18 -10.48 6.60
N ILE A 100 20.43 -9.40 6.81
CA ILE A 100 19.55 -9.28 7.97
C ILE A 100 18.35 -10.21 7.79
N VAL A 101 18.19 -11.14 8.72
CA VAL A 101 17.07 -12.08 8.79
C VAL A 101 16.31 -11.84 10.10
N TYR A 102 14.99 -11.69 10.00
CA TYR A 102 14.12 -11.58 11.16
C TYR A 102 13.47 -12.93 11.43
N PHE A 103 13.56 -13.39 12.68
CA PHE A 103 12.97 -14.65 13.13
C PHE A 103 12.34 -14.49 14.50
N ARG A 104 11.50 -15.45 14.88
CA ARG A 104 11.01 -15.62 16.25
C ARG A 104 11.86 -16.68 16.92
N GLU A 105 12.07 -16.55 18.22
CA GLU A 105 12.76 -17.55 19.02
C GLU A 105 12.16 -18.94 18.77
N GLY A 106 13.02 -19.92 18.45
CA GLY A 106 12.63 -21.28 18.07
C GLY A 106 12.33 -21.53 16.57
N GLU A 107 12.27 -20.48 15.73
CA GLU A 107 12.07 -20.61 14.26
C GLU A 107 13.34 -20.25 13.44
N GLU A 108 14.51 -20.27 14.06
CA GLU A 108 15.78 -19.85 13.47
C GLU A 108 16.10 -20.60 12.17
N GLN A 109 16.01 -21.94 12.20
CA GLN A 109 16.34 -22.78 11.05
C GLN A 109 15.42 -22.49 9.86
N GLY A 110 14.11 -22.40 10.11
CA GLY A 110 13.15 -22.09 9.05
C GLY A 110 13.31 -20.67 8.50
N ALA A 111 13.83 -19.73 9.31
CA ALA A 111 14.14 -18.39 8.82
C ALA A 111 15.39 -18.36 7.94
N LEU A 112 16.42 -19.14 8.28
CA LEU A 112 17.61 -19.34 7.45
C LEU A 112 17.24 -19.99 6.12
N ASP A 113 16.43 -21.04 6.12
CA ASP A 113 16.02 -21.73 4.89
C ASP A 113 15.25 -20.78 3.94
N ARG A 114 14.35 -19.95 4.50
CA ARG A 114 13.64 -18.92 3.74
C ARG A 114 14.58 -17.85 3.20
N ALA A 115 15.57 -17.43 3.98
CA ALA A 115 16.55 -16.42 3.56
C ALA A 115 17.44 -16.95 2.44
N ALA A 116 17.83 -18.23 2.48
CA ALA A 116 18.61 -18.87 1.44
C ALA A 116 17.85 -18.97 0.10
N GLN A 117 16.52 -19.11 0.15
CA GLN A 117 15.67 -19.20 -1.05
C GLN A 117 15.31 -17.85 -1.67
N ARG A 118 15.37 -16.75 -0.91
CA ARG A 118 14.91 -15.44 -1.36
C ARG A 118 16.07 -14.48 -1.54
N ASP A 119 16.20 -13.96 -2.76
CA ASP A 119 17.16 -12.90 -3.02
C ASP A 119 16.77 -11.57 -2.37
N THR A 120 17.77 -10.90 -1.81
CA THR A 120 17.65 -9.51 -1.39
C THR A 120 17.73 -8.60 -2.62
N HIS A 121 17.36 -7.32 -2.47
CA HIS A 121 17.57 -6.31 -3.51
C HIS A 121 19.02 -6.32 -4.05
N LEU A 122 20.00 -6.55 -3.17
CA LEU A 122 21.42 -6.53 -3.49
C LEU A 122 21.87 -7.81 -4.20
N THR A 123 21.48 -8.99 -3.68
CA THR A 123 21.86 -10.25 -4.34
C THR A 123 21.17 -10.41 -5.69
N ALA A 124 19.91 -9.98 -5.80
CA ALA A 124 19.20 -9.90 -7.07
C ALA A 124 19.86 -8.94 -8.06
N TRP A 125 20.47 -7.84 -7.58
CA TRP A 125 21.21 -6.92 -8.44
C TRP A 125 22.50 -7.55 -8.99
N PHE A 126 23.24 -8.29 -8.16
CA PHE A 126 24.41 -9.03 -8.64
C PHE A 126 24.03 -10.06 -9.72
N LYS A 127 22.93 -10.81 -9.51
CA LYS A 127 22.41 -11.75 -10.53
C LYS A 127 22.00 -11.01 -11.81
N LEU A 128 21.26 -9.91 -11.69
CA LEU A 128 20.86 -9.08 -12.83
C LEU A 128 22.06 -8.63 -13.67
N ASN A 129 23.14 -8.19 -13.01
CA ASN A 129 24.36 -7.74 -13.68
C ASN A 129 25.09 -8.86 -14.43
N SER A 130 24.91 -10.12 -14.01
CA SER A 130 25.46 -11.28 -14.71
C SER A 130 24.61 -11.74 -15.90
N GLU A 131 23.30 -11.47 -15.87
CA GLU A 131 22.34 -11.98 -16.86
C GLU A 131 22.04 -10.97 -17.99
N ILE A 132 21.95 -9.68 -17.67
CA ILE A 132 21.51 -8.64 -18.62
C ILE A 132 22.69 -7.71 -18.98
N GLU A 133 23.16 -7.81 -20.21
CA GLU A 133 24.09 -6.84 -20.79
C GLU A 133 23.43 -5.44 -20.82
N GLY A 134 23.95 -4.53 -19.99
CA GLY A 134 23.43 -3.17 -19.83
C GLY A 134 22.94 -2.84 -18.42
N ALA A 135 22.57 -3.84 -17.60
CA ALA A 135 22.27 -3.60 -16.19
C ALA A 135 23.52 -3.21 -15.39
N ASN A 136 24.65 -3.83 -15.75
CA ASN A 136 25.98 -3.56 -15.18
C ASN A 136 26.51 -2.14 -15.45
N ARG A 137 25.85 -1.34 -16.29
CA ARG A 137 26.18 0.08 -16.52
C ARG A 137 25.66 1.00 -15.41
N TYR A 138 24.71 0.53 -14.62
CA TYR A 138 24.08 1.31 -13.56
C TYR A 138 24.64 0.90 -12.19
N SER A 139 24.92 1.89 -11.34
CA SER A 139 25.23 1.62 -9.94
C SER A 139 24.01 1.05 -9.24
N TYR A 140 24.20 0.33 -8.13
CA TYR A 140 23.08 -0.21 -7.36
C TYR A 140 22.06 0.86 -6.94
N VAL A 141 22.52 2.09 -6.68
CA VAL A 141 21.67 3.26 -6.34
C VAL A 141 20.82 3.72 -7.53
N ASP A 142 21.32 3.53 -8.75
CA ASP A 142 20.65 3.99 -9.98
C ASP A 142 19.67 2.96 -10.55
N ILE A 143 19.80 1.69 -10.15
CA ILE A 143 18.97 0.59 -10.65
C ILE A 143 17.47 0.85 -10.51
N PRO A 144 16.95 1.36 -9.37
CA PRO A 144 15.53 1.66 -9.24
C PRO A 144 15.00 2.68 -10.26
N TYR A 145 15.83 3.51 -10.89
CA TYR A 145 15.38 4.41 -11.96
C TYR A 145 15.08 3.67 -13.25
N HIS A 146 15.79 2.57 -13.53
CA HIS A 146 15.68 1.81 -14.79
C HIS A 146 14.95 0.48 -14.64
N PHE A 147 14.88 -0.07 -13.42
CA PHE A 147 14.29 -1.36 -13.11
C PHE A 147 13.28 -1.24 -11.97
N VAL A 148 12.33 -2.17 -11.93
CA VAL A 148 11.36 -2.34 -10.85
C VAL A 148 11.61 -3.70 -10.21
N PHE A 149 11.69 -3.73 -8.88
CA PHE A 149 11.83 -4.98 -8.15
C PHE A 149 10.49 -5.71 -8.06
N ASP A 150 10.47 -6.97 -8.51
CA ASP A 150 9.33 -7.87 -8.33
C ASP A 150 9.50 -8.66 -7.04
N ASP A 151 8.78 -8.25 -6.00
CA ASP A 151 8.84 -8.87 -4.66
C ASP A 151 8.42 -10.35 -4.65
N LYS A 152 7.53 -10.75 -5.58
CA LYS A 152 7.05 -12.14 -5.65
C LYS A 152 8.15 -13.09 -6.12
N HIS A 153 8.91 -12.65 -7.12
CA HIS A 153 9.97 -13.44 -7.74
C HIS A 153 11.37 -13.04 -7.25
N CYS A 154 11.46 -12.07 -6.33
CA CYS A 154 12.70 -11.50 -5.80
C CYS A 154 13.70 -11.09 -6.90
N LYS A 155 13.22 -10.48 -7.99
CA LYS A 155 14.05 -10.14 -9.16
C LYS A 155 13.81 -8.75 -9.70
N TRP A 156 14.84 -8.15 -10.26
CA TRP A 156 14.74 -6.88 -10.99
C TRP A 156 14.19 -7.12 -12.40
N LYS A 157 13.22 -6.30 -12.82
CA LYS A 157 12.65 -6.30 -14.17
C LYS A 157 12.80 -4.93 -14.79
N VAL A 158 13.03 -4.85 -16.10
CA VAL A 158 13.10 -3.57 -16.82
C VAL A 158 11.82 -2.78 -16.57
N ARG A 159 11.98 -1.52 -16.17
CA ARG A 159 10.87 -0.61 -15.93
C ARG A 159 10.16 -0.34 -17.25
N ARG A 160 8.87 -0.64 -17.32
CA ARG A 160 7.99 -0.21 -18.40
C ARG A 160 7.25 1.05 -17.94
N ARG A 161 7.30 2.13 -18.72
CA ARG A 161 6.30 3.21 -18.57
C ARG A 161 4.99 2.69 -19.15
N GLY A 162 3.87 3.00 -18.51
CA GLY A 162 2.56 2.76 -19.14
C GLY A 162 2.51 3.56 -20.44
N GLU A 163 2.19 2.90 -21.54
CA GLU A 163 1.68 3.58 -22.72
C GLU A 163 0.28 4.06 -22.33
N ASN A 164 0.05 5.38 -22.44
CA ASN A 164 -1.27 5.97 -22.27
C ASN A 164 -2.15 5.63 -23.48
#